data_AF-A0A2J6QAL9-F1
#
_entry.id   AF-A0A2J6QAL9-F1
#
_cell.length_a   1.000
_cell.length_b   1.000
_cell.length_c   1.000
_cell.angle_alpha   90.00
_cell.angle_beta   90.00
_cell.angle_gamma   90.00
#
_symmetry.space_group_name_H-M   'P 1'
#
loop_
_entity.id
_entity.type
_entity.pdbx_description
1 polymer ?
#
loop_
_entity_poly.entity_id
_entity_poly.type
_entity_poly.pdbx_seq_one_letter_code
_entity_poly.pdbx_strand_id
1 'polypeptide(L)'
;MNYQQSPVDSTRRDSGTYTDSLTAIRQQLHRSTVPEFLLHLPTMLVEYYFSYVCQIFSSFDGTLNPFRSTVGRLWDGSAPIYYAIQSMAAAYLANHFPRMSPVGIQMQRETYRSLYQVPQGGRDQSENLDKTLLTVLLVGQTTAWHDPKDLGLVHLKTAKRLNRRRLEQQVDAVDNRARRQNEFFEQCILYWDMLAGFIEDDIDAFGIGEFEIEDLGSATPGSEATASNDDKGQIFPHPWTGVAPRVQKLFAQVGRLIRSYWRTKAQDAASSLDFLSLDLEELLSFEPPSVSSLVDAGDENTPVQQYIYLAEAYRCAGLLEIYRIFPSILFKRVPFTDNTFASSASSNQISPFIPISISQPPSDFLISLAMHTISLLEKLPSTSGTRCLQPIVLIAAASELRFSPPSISISDPLSAFMPATSSSIFNSLTNREVDIASARRFVTTRLQEFQLSLPAKPIVKAEMLVKETWERADLGQEVFWMEVMDEMGWKTIFG
;
A
#
# COMPACT_ATOMS: atom_id res chain seq x y z
N MET A 1 62.22 -21.25 20.17
CA MET A 1 61.43 -20.05 20.56
C MET A 1 60.61 -19.67 19.34
N ASN A 2 59.34 -20.07 19.37
CA ASN A 2 58.35 -19.81 18.34
C ASN A 2 57.83 -18.37 18.48
N TYR A 3 57.76 -17.64 17.38
CA TYR A 3 56.81 -16.54 17.24
C TYR A 3 55.89 -16.89 16.07
N GLN A 4 54.71 -17.40 16.42
CA GLN A 4 53.56 -17.54 15.53
C GLN A 4 53.06 -16.14 15.16
N GLN A 5 53.00 -15.83 13.86
CA GLN A 5 52.09 -14.82 13.34
C GLN A 5 50.76 -15.51 13.04
N SER A 6 49.73 -15.15 13.79
CA SER A 6 48.35 -15.56 13.55
C SER A 6 47.84 -14.91 12.25
N PRO A 7 47.12 -15.64 11.38
CA PRO A 7 46.37 -14.99 10.31
C PRO A 7 45.12 -14.36 10.91
N VAL A 8 44.96 -13.05 10.68
CA VAL A 8 43.74 -12.31 10.97
C VAL A 8 42.64 -12.83 10.06
N ASP A 9 41.67 -13.51 10.67
CA ASP A 9 40.48 -14.04 10.04
C ASP A 9 39.54 -12.88 9.67
N SER A 10 39.68 -12.36 8.45
CA SER A 10 38.79 -11.30 7.93
C SER A 10 37.53 -11.91 7.34
N THR A 11 36.67 -12.48 8.19
CA THR A 11 35.27 -12.76 7.83
C THR A 11 34.46 -11.47 7.89
N ARG A 12 34.74 -10.56 6.94
CA ARG A 12 33.85 -9.43 6.67
C ARG A 12 32.63 -10.01 5.93
N ARG A 13 31.55 -10.27 6.67
CA ARG A 13 30.22 -10.47 6.07
C ARG A 13 29.85 -9.13 5.42
N ASP A 14 30.07 -9.02 4.12
CA ASP A 14 29.51 -7.94 3.32
C ASP A 14 27.98 -8.13 3.29
N SER A 15 27.30 -7.50 4.24
CA SER A 15 25.88 -7.18 4.16
C SER A 15 25.69 -6.06 3.15
N GLY A 16 25.88 -6.36 1.86
CA GLY A 16 25.52 -5.44 0.80
C GLY A 16 24.01 -5.34 0.71
N THR A 17 23.45 -4.17 0.99
CA THR A 17 22.09 -3.78 0.60
C THR A 17 22.01 -3.79 -0.92
N TYR A 18 21.39 -4.84 -1.50
CA TYR A 18 21.32 -5.02 -2.95
C TYR A 18 20.17 -4.21 -3.54
N THR A 19 20.47 -3.26 -4.41
CA THR A 19 19.46 -2.41 -5.07
C THR A 19 18.92 -3.01 -6.37
N ASP A 20 19.63 -3.96 -7.00
CA ASP A 20 19.27 -4.58 -8.28
C ASP A 20 19.10 -6.12 -8.18
N SER A 21 17.92 -6.60 -8.60
CA SER A 21 17.51 -8.01 -8.57
C SER A 21 18.41 -8.92 -9.42
N LEU A 22 18.88 -8.44 -10.57
CA LEU A 22 19.73 -9.22 -11.46
C LEU A 22 21.16 -9.33 -10.93
N THR A 23 21.63 -8.31 -10.22
CA THR A 23 22.93 -8.32 -9.55
C THR A 23 22.97 -9.35 -8.42
N ALA A 24 21.86 -9.52 -7.67
CA ALA A 24 21.75 -10.58 -6.67
C ALA A 24 21.95 -11.98 -7.27
N ILE A 25 21.32 -12.26 -8.42
CA ILE A 25 21.46 -13.55 -9.13
C ILE A 25 22.89 -13.73 -9.67
N ARG A 26 23.48 -12.70 -10.29
CA ARG A 26 24.85 -12.78 -10.82
C ARG A 26 25.86 -13.05 -9.72
N GLN A 27 25.73 -12.41 -8.57
CA GLN A 27 26.62 -12.66 -7.44
C GLN A 27 26.40 -14.04 -6.84
N GLN A 28 25.17 -14.57 -6.82
CA GLN A 28 24.93 -15.98 -6.45
C GLN A 28 25.65 -16.94 -7.41
N LEU A 29 25.52 -16.73 -8.72
CA LEU A 29 26.21 -17.52 -9.73
C LEU A 29 27.74 -17.40 -9.63
N HIS A 30 28.26 -16.21 -9.31
CA HIS A 30 29.71 -15.98 -9.15
C HIS A 30 30.28 -16.48 -7.81
N ARG A 31 29.49 -16.47 -6.72
CA ARG A 31 29.89 -17.02 -5.41
C ARG A 31 29.76 -18.54 -5.34
N SER A 32 29.00 -19.14 -6.26
CA SER A 32 28.97 -20.59 -6.45
C SER A 32 30.34 -21.08 -6.93
N THR A 33 31.19 -21.54 -6.00
CA THR A 33 32.33 -22.42 -6.30
C THR A 33 31.88 -23.81 -6.76
N VAL A 34 30.57 -24.01 -6.83
CA VAL A 34 29.91 -25.27 -7.09
C VAL A 34 29.70 -25.43 -8.61
N PRO A 35 30.14 -26.55 -9.21
CA PRO A 35 29.86 -26.85 -10.61
C PRO A 35 28.40 -26.67 -10.99
N GLU A 36 28.13 -26.24 -12.23
CA GLU A 36 26.79 -25.91 -12.74
C GLU A 36 25.75 -27.04 -12.56
N PHE A 37 26.21 -28.30 -12.50
CA PHE A 37 25.35 -29.48 -12.26
C PHE A 37 24.85 -29.62 -10.80
N LEU A 38 25.39 -28.84 -9.87
CA LEU A 38 24.99 -28.81 -8.46
C LEU A 38 24.19 -27.54 -8.11
N LEU A 39 23.84 -26.71 -9.10
CA LEU A 39 22.90 -25.60 -8.92
C LEU A 39 21.52 -26.15 -8.58
N HIS A 40 21.21 -26.20 -7.29
CA HIS A 40 19.91 -26.62 -6.80
C HIS A 40 18.94 -25.42 -6.81
N LEU A 41 18.10 -25.35 -7.86
CA LEU A 41 17.14 -24.25 -8.06
C LEU A 41 16.32 -23.90 -6.80
N PRO A 42 15.79 -24.85 -6.01
CA PRO A 42 15.09 -24.52 -4.77
C PRO A 42 15.94 -23.71 -3.78
N THR A 43 17.21 -24.07 -3.61
CA THR A 43 18.14 -23.35 -2.73
C THR A 43 18.38 -21.93 -3.23
N MET A 44 18.61 -21.76 -4.54
CA MET A 44 18.77 -20.43 -5.15
C MET A 44 17.54 -19.54 -4.91
N LEU A 45 16.33 -20.10 -5.04
CA LEU A 45 15.08 -19.36 -4.83
C LEU A 45 14.90 -18.95 -3.36
N VAL A 46 15.26 -19.81 -2.41
CA VAL A 46 15.25 -19.48 -0.97
C VAL A 46 16.27 -18.37 -0.66
N GLU A 47 17.49 -18.47 -1.17
CA GLU A 47 18.50 -17.42 -1.01
C GLU A 47 18.05 -16.11 -1.65
N TYR A 48 17.43 -16.18 -2.82
CA TYR A 48 16.88 -15.01 -3.52
C TYR A 48 15.75 -14.36 -2.73
N TYR A 49 14.91 -15.15 -2.05
CA TYR A 49 13.89 -14.62 -1.14
C TYR A 49 14.51 -13.72 -0.06
N PHE A 50 15.51 -14.23 0.66
CA PHE A 50 16.17 -13.47 1.72
C PHE A 50 17.07 -12.35 1.19
N SER A 51 17.55 -12.45 -0.05
CA SER A 51 18.40 -11.42 -0.64
C SER A 51 17.59 -10.27 -1.22
N TYR A 52 16.34 -10.48 -1.63
CA TYR A 52 15.56 -9.47 -2.35
C TYR A 52 14.07 -9.44 -2.00
N VAL A 53 13.39 -10.58 -2.04
CA VAL A 53 11.92 -10.62 -1.91
C VAL A 53 11.43 -10.10 -0.56
N CYS A 54 12.05 -10.50 0.55
CA CYS A 54 11.60 -10.05 1.87
C CYS A 54 11.78 -8.54 2.08
N GLN A 55 12.66 -7.89 1.31
CA GLN A 55 12.86 -6.44 1.34
C GLN A 55 11.75 -5.69 0.60
N ILE A 56 11.24 -6.24 -0.51
CA ILE A 56 10.16 -5.62 -1.28
C ILE A 56 8.77 -5.96 -0.73
N PHE A 57 8.69 -6.99 0.12
CA PHE A 57 7.47 -7.45 0.77
C PHE A 57 7.23 -6.78 2.14
N SER A 58 8.08 -5.83 2.53
CA SER A 58 8.05 -5.11 3.80
C SER A 58 8.45 -3.64 3.56
N SER A 59 7.92 -2.71 4.34
CA SER A 59 8.31 -1.28 4.25
C SER A 59 9.72 -0.97 4.78
N PHE A 60 10.36 -1.94 5.44
CA PHE A 60 11.73 -1.86 5.92
C PHE A 60 12.36 -3.25 5.91
N ASP A 61 13.68 -3.28 5.79
CA ASP A 61 14.48 -4.49 5.91
C ASP A 61 15.42 -4.46 7.14
N GLY A 62 15.92 -5.64 7.53
CA GLY A 62 16.81 -5.80 8.69
C GLY A 62 16.34 -6.89 9.64
N THR A 63 16.99 -7.00 10.79
CA THR A 63 16.68 -8.06 11.79
C THR A 63 15.28 -7.92 12.40
N LEU A 64 14.73 -6.70 12.38
CA LEU A 64 13.40 -6.39 12.90
C LEU A 64 12.28 -6.70 11.89
N ASN A 65 12.58 -6.90 10.60
CA ASN A 65 11.59 -7.27 9.59
C ASN A 65 11.06 -8.70 9.87
N PRO A 66 9.78 -8.89 10.22
CA PRO A 66 9.22 -10.22 10.50
C PRO A 66 9.23 -11.16 9.30
N PHE A 67 9.07 -10.65 8.08
CA PHE A 67 9.15 -11.44 6.84
C PHE A 67 10.56 -11.94 6.55
N ARG A 68 11.59 -11.33 7.14
CA ARG A 68 12.95 -11.85 7.16
C ARG A 68 13.18 -12.76 8.36
N SER A 69 13.00 -12.23 9.56
CA SER A 69 13.44 -12.90 10.79
C SER A 69 12.58 -14.10 11.17
N THR A 70 11.26 -13.99 11.06
CA THR A 70 10.33 -15.08 11.40
C THR A 70 10.37 -16.17 10.34
N VAL A 71 10.33 -15.79 9.06
CA VAL A 71 10.48 -16.76 7.96
C VAL A 71 11.84 -17.45 8.03
N GLY A 72 12.92 -16.71 8.31
CA GLY A 72 14.27 -17.22 8.51
C GLY A 72 14.40 -18.31 9.59
N ARG A 73 13.55 -18.26 10.62
CA ARG A 73 13.49 -19.28 11.69
C ARG A 73 12.61 -20.48 11.37
N LEU A 74 11.73 -20.37 10.37
CA LEU A 74 10.64 -21.34 10.15
C LEU A 74 10.74 -22.13 8.84
N TRP A 75 11.46 -21.61 7.84
CA TRP A 75 11.41 -22.15 6.49
C TRP A 75 11.98 -23.57 6.36
N ASP A 76 13.01 -23.92 7.13
CA ASP A 76 13.68 -25.23 7.08
C ASP A 76 12.84 -26.35 7.72
N GLY A 77 12.06 -26.01 8.74
CA GLY A 77 11.14 -26.91 9.44
C GLY A 77 9.69 -26.88 8.93
N SER A 78 9.37 -26.10 7.90
CA SER A 78 8.00 -25.92 7.41
C SER A 78 7.93 -25.98 5.89
N ALA A 79 7.55 -27.15 5.37
CA ALA A 79 7.30 -27.37 3.94
C ALA A 79 6.39 -26.30 3.28
N PRO A 80 5.25 -25.88 3.86
CA PRO A 80 4.43 -24.85 3.23
C PRO A 80 5.13 -23.48 3.16
N ILE A 81 5.90 -23.08 4.18
CA ILE A 81 6.70 -21.83 4.14
C ILE A 81 7.83 -21.96 3.12
N TYR A 82 8.53 -23.10 3.08
CA TYR A 82 9.60 -23.38 2.13
C TYR A 82 9.14 -23.23 0.68
N TYR A 83 7.97 -23.78 0.33
CA TYR A 83 7.42 -23.63 -1.02
C TYR A 83 6.86 -22.22 -1.27
N ALA A 84 6.30 -21.55 -0.25
CA ALA A 84 5.77 -20.19 -0.38
C ALA A 84 6.87 -19.21 -0.81
N ILE A 85 8.00 -19.20 -0.11
CA ILE A 85 9.10 -18.25 -0.41
C ILE A 85 9.74 -18.52 -1.78
N GLN A 86 9.80 -19.77 -2.21
CA GLN A 86 10.24 -20.12 -3.56
C GLN A 86 9.25 -19.66 -4.63
N SER A 87 7.95 -19.79 -4.36
CA SER A 87 6.89 -19.28 -5.23
C SER A 87 7.04 -17.79 -5.46
N MET A 88 7.21 -17.02 -4.38
CA MET A 88 7.37 -15.56 -4.43
C MET A 88 8.64 -15.17 -5.21
N ALA A 89 9.77 -15.84 -4.93
CA ALA A 89 11.03 -15.62 -5.63
C ALA A 89 10.92 -15.89 -7.12
N ALA A 90 10.36 -17.04 -7.51
CA ALA A 90 10.19 -17.42 -8.90
C ALA A 90 9.17 -16.51 -9.63
N ALA A 91 8.11 -16.07 -8.95
CA ALA A 91 7.13 -15.12 -9.48
C ALA A 91 7.77 -13.78 -9.82
N TYR A 92 8.57 -13.25 -8.90
CA TYR A 92 9.30 -12.00 -9.11
C TYR A 92 10.33 -12.16 -10.24
N LEU A 93 11.12 -13.23 -10.23
CA LEU A 93 12.11 -13.52 -11.27
C LEU A 93 11.48 -13.69 -12.66
N ALA A 94 10.23 -14.13 -12.74
CA ALA A 94 9.52 -14.29 -14.01
C ALA A 94 9.37 -12.98 -14.80
N ASN A 95 9.51 -11.81 -14.15
CA ASN A 95 9.53 -10.51 -14.83
C ASN A 95 10.71 -10.39 -15.82
N HIS A 96 11.85 -11.02 -15.48
CA HIS A 96 13.08 -10.96 -16.28
C HIS A 96 13.41 -12.32 -16.95
N PHE A 97 12.98 -13.42 -16.33
CA PHE A 97 13.20 -14.79 -16.79
C PHE A 97 11.87 -15.52 -16.93
N PRO A 98 11.15 -15.40 -18.07
CA PRO A 98 9.81 -15.97 -18.22
C PRO A 98 9.69 -17.47 -17.89
N ARG A 99 10.78 -18.23 -18.03
CA ARG A 99 10.88 -19.65 -17.64
C ARG A 99 10.65 -19.91 -16.15
N MET A 100 10.78 -18.91 -15.29
CA MET A 100 10.49 -19.02 -13.85
C MET A 100 8.99 -18.99 -13.54
N SER A 101 8.14 -18.54 -14.47
CA SER A 101 6.68 -18.51 -14.28
C SER A 101 6.10 -19.89 -13.93
N PRO A 102 6.33 -20.97 -14.71
CA PRO A 102 5.82 -22.30 -14.36
C PRO A 102 6.42 -22.84 -13.06
N VAL A 103 7.69 -22.50 -12.75
CA VAL A 103 8.33 -22.88 -11.47
C VAL A 103 7.59 -22.24 -10.30
N GLY A 104 7.31 -20.94 -10.38
CA GLY A 104 6.57 -20.23 -9.35
C GLY A 104 5.17 -20.81 -9.13
N ILE A 105 4.42 -21.06 -10.20
CA ILE A 105 3.08 -21.67 -10.11
C ILE A 105 3.16 -23.08 -9.49
N GLN A 106 4.18 -23.87 -9.84
CA GLN A 106 4.37 -25.19 -9.25
C GLN A 106 4.64 -25.09 -7.74
N MET A 107 5.52 -24.19 -7.31
CA MET A 107 5.80 -24.00 -5.89
C MET A 107 4.56 -23.49 -5.14
N GLN A 108 3.77 -22.58 -5.73
CA GLN A 108 2.49 -22.15 -5.17
C GLN A 108 1.54 -23.34 -4.92
N ARG A 109 1.43 -24.25 -5.90
CA ARG A 109 0.62 -25.47 -5.77
C ARG A 109 1.15 -26.40 -4.69
N GLU A 110 2.47 -26.58 -4.57
CA GLU A 110 3.07 -27.38 -3.50
C GLU A 110 2.82 -26.77 -2.11
N THR A 111 2.80 -25.43 -2.02
CA THR A 111 2.38 -24.74 -0.80
C THR A 111 0.95 -25.07 -0.44
N TYR A 112 0.01 -24.97 -1.39
CA TYR A 112 -1.40 -25.32 -1.14
C TYR A 112 -1.57 -26.79 -0.76
N ARG A 113 -0.84 -27.69 -1.43
CA ARG A 113 -0.83 -29.12 -1.08
C ARG A 113 -0.40 -29.32 0.36
N SER A 114 0.71 -28.68 0.74
CA SER A 114 1.30 -28.78 2.08
C SER A 114 0.47 -28.07 3.15
N LEU A 115 -0.32 -27.03 2.81
CA LEU A 115 -1.23 -26.34 3.73
C LEU A 115 -2.52 -27.11 3.96
N TYR A 116 -3.12 -27.68 2.91
CA TYR A 116 -4.49 -28.21 2.97
C TYR A 116 -4.58 -29.74 3.05
N GLN A 117 -3.47 -30.49 2.91
CA GLN A 117 -3.46 -31.96 2.94
C GLN A 117 -2.85 -32.60 4.21
N VAL A 118 -2.51 -31.82 5.24
CA VAL A 118 -1.94 -32.37 6.49
C VAL A 118 -3.03 -33.04 7.34
N PRO A 119 -2.87 -34.32 7.76
CA PRO A 119 -3.78 -34.98 8.70
C PRO A 119 -3.78 -34.28 10.06
N GLN A 120 -4.97 -33.97 10.57
CA GLN A 120 -5.16 -33.40 11.91
C GLN A 120 -4.72 -34.40 12.99
N GLY A 121 -3.52 -34.21 13.57
CA GLY A 121 -3.04 -35.13 14.61
C GLY A 121 -1.75 -34.73 15.36
N GLY A 122 -1.35 -33.45 15.35
CA GLY A 122 -0.10 -32.97 15.98
C GLY A 122 -0.30 -32.25 17.32
N ARG A 123 0.70 -32.36 18.22
CA ARG A 123 0.68 -31.94 19.64
C ARG A 123 0.75 -30.43 19.94
N ASP A 124 0.85 -29.54 18.95
CA ASP A 124 0.84 -28.07 19.16
C ASP A 124 -0.05 -27.36 18.13
N GLN A 125 -1.33 -27.20 18.45
CA GLN A 125 -2.31 -26.65 17.51
C GLN A 125 -2.16 -25.13 17.29
N SER A 126 -1.73 -24.38 18.32
CA SER A 126 -1.55 -22.92 18.26
C SER A 126 -0.36 -22.52 17.39
N GLU A 127 0.84 -23.07 17.64
CA GLU A 127 2.04 -22.79 16.82
C GLU A 127 1.84 -23.21 15.35
N ASN A 128 1.01 -24.21 15.11
CA ASN A 128 0.62 -24.62 13.77
C ASN A 128 -0.30 -23.59 13.08
N LEU A 129 -1.22 -22.94 13.80
CA LEU A 129 -2.06 -21.86 13.25
C LEU A 129 -1.22 -20.64 12.87
N ASP A 130 -0.19 -20.32 13.64
CA ASP A 130 0.73 -19.21 13.35
C ASP A 130 1.47 -19.41 12.03
N LYS A 131 2.07 -20.59 11.87
CA LYS A 131 2.76 -20.98 10.63
C LYS A 131 1.80 -21.00 9.46
N THR A 132 0.58 -21.50 9.67
CA THR A 132 -0.47 -21.53 8.65
C THR A 132 -0.88 -20.12 8.23
N LEU A 133 -1.16 -19.23 9.18
CA LEU A 133 -1.56 -17.85 8.92
C LEU A 133 -0.45 -17.07 8.21
N LEU A 134 0.81 -17.19 8.67
CA LEU A 134 1.96 -16.60 8.00
C LEU A 134 2.09 -17.11 6.56
N THR A 135 1.95 -18.42 6.34
CA THR A 135 2.01 -18.97 4.98
C THR A 135 0.88 -18.42 4.11
N VAL A 136 -0.34 -18.35 4.62
CA VAL A 136 -1.50 -17.79 3.89
C VAL A 136 -1.26 -16.33 3.52
N LEU A 137 -0.66 -15.52 4.40
CA LEU A 137 -0.28 -14.15 4.08
C LEU A 137 0.79 -14.09 2.98
N LEU A 138 1.83 -14.93 3.05
CA LEU A 138 2.90 -14.98 2.03
C LEU A 138 2.34 -15.33 0.64
N VAL A 139 1.57 -16.42 0.51
CA VAL A 139 1.06 -16.84 -0.81
C VAL A 139 -0.12 -16.03 -1.28
N GLY A 140 -0.94 -15.54 -0.35
CA GLY A 140 -2.16 -14.81 -0.64
C GLY A 140 -1.90 -13.46 -1.28
N GLN A 141 -1.01 -12.66 -0.67
CA GLN A 141 -0.61 -11.35 -1.19
C GLN A 141 0.25 -11.43 -2.47
N THR A 142 0.77 -12.61 -2.82
CA THR A 142 1.62 -12.79 -4.00
C THR A 142 0.93 -13.51 -5.17
N THR A 143 -0.36 -13.81 -5.04
CA THR A 143 -1.21 -14.32 -6.14
C THR A 143 -1.12 -13.45 -7.40
N ALA A 144 -1.27 -12.13 -7.24
CA ALA A 144 -1.17 -11.13 -8.31
C ALA A 144 0.20 -11.10 -9.01
N TRP A 145 1.26 -11.60 -8.35
CA TRP A 145 2.59 -11.68 -8.95
C TRP A 145 2.65 -12.81 -9.99
N HIS A 146 1.83 -13.85 -9.84
CA HIS A 146 1.69 -14.95 -10.78
C HIS A 146 0.68 -14.60 -11.89
N ASP A 147 -0.50 -14.12 -11.53
CA ASP A 147 -1.55 -13.68 -12.45
C ASP A 147 -2.23 -12.44 -11.87
N PRO A 148 -2.17 -11.26 -12.53
CA PRO A 148 -2.80 -10.04 -11.98
C PRO A 148 -4.31 -10.17 -11.78
N LYS A 149 -4.99 -11.14 -12.42
CA LYS A 149 -6.42 -11.41 -12.21
C LYS A 149 -6.71 -12.24 -10.96
N ASP A 150 -5.70 -12.92 -10.40
CA ASP A 150 -5.86 -13.62 -9.13
C ASP A 150 -5.68 -12.61 -7.98
N LEU A 151 -6.82 -12.20 -7.42
CA LEU A 151 -6.90 -11.19 -6.37
C LEU A 151 -6.60 -11.74 -4.97
N GLY A 152 -6.39 -13.06 -4.82
CA GLY A 152 -6.10 -13.68 -3.52
C GLY A 152 -7.23 -13.63 -2.48
N LEU A 153 -8.45 -13.23 -2.85
CA LEU A 153 -9.56 -13.01 -1.90
C LEU A 153 -9.93 -14.24 -1.08
N VAL A 154 -9.82 -15.44 -1.65
CA VAL A 154 -10.06 -16.70 -0.92
C VAL A 154 -9.04 -16.89 0.21
N HIS A 155 -7.79 -16.47 -0.02
CA HIS A 155 -6.74 -16.50 0.98
C HIS A 155 -6.94 -15.40 2.03
N LEU A 156 -7.39 -14.20 1.66
CA LEU A 156 -7.74 -13.14 2.62
C LEU A 156 -8.86 -13.61 3.57
N LYS A 157 -9.94 -14.20 3.02
CA LYS A 157 -11.03 -14.79 3.81
C LYS A 157 -10.51 -15.88 4.75
N THR A 158 -9.57 -16.69 4.29
CA THR A 158 -8.91 -17.72 5.10
C THR A 158 -8.05 -17.10 6.21
N ALA A 159 -7.28 -16.05 5.92
CA ALA A 159 -6.45 -15.34 6.90
C ALA A 159 -7.28 -14.74 8.02
N LYS A 160 -8.39 -14.04 7.69
CA LYS A 160 -9.34 -13.51 8.68
C LYS A 160 -9.89 -14.61 9.60
N ARG A 161 -10.34 -15.73 9.03
CA ARG A 161 -10.85 -16.87 9.80
C ARG A 161 -9.79 -17.49 10.71
N LEU A 162 -8.56 -17.65 10.21
CA LEU A 162 -7.45 -18.19 11.00
C LEU A 162 -7.09 -17.26 12.16
N ASN A 163 -7.07 -15.95 11.90
CA ASN A 163 -6.77 -14.96 12.93
C ASN A 163 -7.84 -14.96 14.03
N ARG A 164 -9.12 -14.94 13.67
CA ARG A 164 -10.22 -15.05 14.65
C ARG A 164 -10.07 -16.29 15.53
N ARG A 165 -9.84 -17.46 14.91
CA ARG A 165 -9.62 -18.71 15.66
C ARG A 165 -8.40 -18.67 16.58
N ARG A 166 -7.33 -17.97 16.19
CA ARG A 166 -6.16 -17.78 17.06
C ARG A 166 -6.50 -16.94 18.28
N LEU A 167 -7.24 -15.85 18.11
CA LEU A 167 -7.65 -14.97 19.20
C LEU A 167 -8.61 -15.69 20.16
N GLU A 168 -9.57 -16.45 19.63
CA GLU A 168 -10.48 -17.29 20.43
C GLU A 168 -9.76 -18.35 21.29
N GLN A 169 -8.57 -18.80 20.86
CA GLN A 169 -7.74 -19.75 21.62
C GLN A 169 -6.89 -19.08 22.71
N GLN A 170 -6.76 -17.76 22.70
CA GLN A 170 -6.01 -16.98 23.69
C GLN A 170 -6.97 -16.53 24.82
N VAL A 171 -7.39 -17.48 25.66
CA VAL A 171 -8.40 -17.26 26.71
C VAL A 171 -7.80 -16.62 28.00
N ASP A 172 -6.48 -16.66 28.16
CA ASP A 172 -5.76 -16.16 29.35
C ASP A 172 -5.00 -14.85 29.08
N ALA A 173 -4.46 -14.23 30.14
CA ALA A 173 -3.65 -13.02 30.07
C ALA A 173 -2.53 -13.14 29.01
N VAL A 174 -2.69 -12.41 27.91
CA VAL A 174 -1.79 -12.42 26.76
C VAL A 174 -0.46 -11.75 27.14
N ASP A 175 0.65 -12.47 26.99
CA ASP A 175 1.98 -11.89 27.22
C ASP A 175 2.32 -10.82 26.16
N ASN A 176 3.33 -9.99 26.43
CA ASN A 176 3.73 -8.93 25.51
C ASN A 176 4.28 -9.45 24.16
N ARG A 177 4.62 -10.74 24.06
CA ARG A 177 5.09 -11.34 22.80
C ARG A 177 3.91 -11.72 21.92
N ALA A 178 2.90 -12.37 22.50
CA ALA A 178 1.66 -12.75 21.85
C ALA A 178 0.87 -11.51 21.42
N ARG A 179 0.83 -10.44 22.23
CA ARG A 179 0.20 -9.16 21.82
C ARG A 179 0.84 -8.57 20.57
N ARG A 180 2.16 -8.40 20.55
CA ARG A 180 2.91 -7.93 19.36
C ARG A 180 2.73 -8.83 18.15
N GLN A 181 2.59 -10.13 18.36
CA GLN A 181 2.34 -11.07 17.29
C GLN A 181 0.92 -10.95 16.73
N ASN A 182 -0.08 -10.78 17.58
CA ASN A 182 -1.46 -10.51 17.15
C ASN A 182 -1.52 -9.20 16.36
N GLU A 183 -0.95 -8.11 16.89
CA GLU A 183 -0.86 -6.81 16.21
C GLU A 183 -0.22 -6.96 14.81
N PHE A 184 0.86 -7.74 14.68
CA PHE A 184 1.49 -8.01 13.39
C PHE A 184 0.52 -8.69 12.40
N PHE A 185 -0.18 -9.75 12.81
CA PHE A 185 -1.11 -10.44 11.92
C PHE A 185 -2.34 -9.60 11.58
N GLU A 186 -2.90 -8.89 12.55
CA GLU A 186 -4.06 -8.02 12.38
C GLU A 186 -3.76 -6.88 11.42
N GLN A 187 -2.62 -6.20 11.59
CA GLN A 187 -2.22 -5.13 10.69
C GLN A 187 -1.85 -5.65 9.29
N CYS A 188 -1.30 -6.86 9.17
CA CYS A 188 -1.12 -7.50 7.87
C CYS A 188 -2.48 -7.74 7.15
N ILE A 189 -3.46 -8.26 7.88
CA ILE A 189 -4.81 -8.49 7.35
C ILE A 189 -5.51 -7.17 7.02
N LEU A 190 -5.36 -6.15 7.85
CA LEU A 190 -5.93 -4.82 7.66
C LEU A 190 -5.43 -4.20 6.35
N TYR A 191 -4.11 -4.22 6.11
CA TYR A 191 -3.55 -3.66 4.88
C TYR A 191 -4.05 -4.40 3.63
N TRP A 192 -4.08 -5.73 3.66
CA TRP A 192 -4.58 -6.51 2.54
C TRP A 192 -6.08 -6.29 2.31
N ASP A 193 -6.86 -6.21 3.39
CA ASP A 193 -8.29 -5.88 3.32
C ASP A 193 -8.53 -4.48 2.76
N MET A 194 -7.68 -3.51 3.11
CA MET A 194 -7.71 -2.17 2.53
C MET A 194 -7.57 -2.20 1.02
N LEU A 195 -6.54 -2.89 0.48
CA LEU A 195 -6.37 -3.02 -0.96
C LEU A 195 -7.58 -3.67 -1.62
N ALA A 196 -8.09 -4.75 -1.00
CA ALA A 196 -9.21 -5.51 -1.53
C ALA A 196 -10.53 -4.72 -1.55
N GLY A 197 -10.72 -3.79 -0.59
CA GLY A 197 -11.90 -2.92 -0.50
C GLY A 197 -12.08 -1.96 -1.69
N PHE A 198 -11.03 -1.71 -2.48
CA PHE A 198 -11.12 -0.92 -3.72
C PHE A 198 -11.46 -1.76 -4.96
N ILE A 199 -11.41 -3.09 -4.86
CA ILE A 199 -11.46 -4.00 -6.02
C ILE A 199 -12.72 -4.85 -6.00
N GLU A 200 -13.12 -5.34 -4.82
CA GLU A 200 -14.21 -6.28 -4.69
C GLU A 200 -15.16 -5.94 -3.53
N ASP A 201 -16.41 -6.28 -3.75
CA ASP A 201 -17.55 -5.85 -2.95
C ASP A 201 -17.81 -6.74 -1.73
N ASP A 202 -17.60 -8.05 -1.91
CA ASP A 202 -18.22 -9.10 -1.11
C ASP A 202 -17.23 -9.70 -0.08
N ILE A 203 -16.42 -8.82 0.50
CA ILE A 203 -15.45 -9.15 1.55
C ILE A 203 -16.06 -8.95 2.94
N ASP A 204 -17.18 -8.22 3.02
CA ASP A 204 -17.88 -7.86 4.26
C ASP A 204 -18.67 -8.99 4.93
N ALA A 205 -18.79 -10.17 4.30
CA ALA A 205 -19.40 -11.33 4.96
C ALA A 205 -18.69 -11.75 6.27
N PHE A 206 -17.45 -11.28 6.51
CA PHE A 206 -16.69 -11.62 7.72
C PHE A 206 -15.85 -10.46 8.28
N GLY A 207 -16.53 -9.43 8.78
CA GLY A 207 -16.10 -8.73 10.00
C GLY A 207 -14.97 -7.69 9.83
N ILE A 208 -15.35 -6.47 9.52
CA ILE A 208 -14.56 -5.27 9.87
C ILE A 208 -15.04 -4.70 11.21
N GLY A 209 -16.29 -4.99 11.58
CA GLY A 209 -16.87 -4.63 12.87
C GLY A 209 -16.31 -5.37 14.09
N GLU A 210 -15.36 -6.29 13.93
CA GLU A 210 -14.72 -7.03 15.04
C GLU A 210 -13.28 -6.59 15.32
N PHE A 211 -12.62 -5.81 14.45
CA PHE A 211 -11.35 -5.19 14.82
C PHE A 211 -11.68 -3.97 15.67
N GLU A 212 -11.82 -4.18 16.99
CA GLU A 212 -12.02 -3.11 17.96
C GLU A 212 -10.98 -2.01 17.72
N ILE A 213 -11.50 -0.82 17.47
CA ILE A 213 -10.74 0.38 17.08
C ILE A 213 -9.80 0.83 18.20
N GLU A 214 -10.07 0.41 19.44
CA GLU A 214 -9.45 0.94 20.65
C GLU A 214 -8.00 0.45 20.86
N ASP A 215 -7.60 -0.70 20.31
CA ASP A 215 -6.31 -1.34 20.62
C ASP A 215 -5.25 -1.23 19.50
N LEU A 216 -5.62 -0.85 18.26
CA LEU A 216 -4.70 -0.78 17.12
C LEU A 216 -3.93 0.56 17.01
N GLY A 217 -4.20 1.51 17.92
CA GLY A 217 -3.60 2.85 17.95
C GLY A 217 -3.34 3.42 19.33
N SER A 218 -3.73 2.71 20.40
CA SER A 218 -3.27 3.03 21.74
C SER A 218 -2.20 2.02 22.14
N ALA A 219 -0.97 2.48 22.34
CA ALA A 219 -0.23 1.90 23.45
C ALA A 219 -1.13 2.16 24.66
N THR A 220 -1.87 1.14 25.12
CA THR A 220 -2.72 1.28 26.29
C THR A 220 -1.84 1.76 27.45
N PRO A 221 -2.18 2.88 28.11
CA PRO A 221 -1.54 3.26 29.35
C PRO A 221 -1.92 2.18 30.35
N GLY A 222 -0.96 1.32 30.68
CA GLY A 222 -1.13 0.37 31.76
C GLY A 222 -1.51 1.12 33.03
N SER A 223 -2.68 0.78 33.56
CA SER A 223 -3.06 0.95 34.97
C SER A 223 -3.11 2.39 35.47
N GLU A 224 -4.32 2.83 35.86
CA GLU A 224 -4.48 3.83 36.90
C GLU A 224 -3.84 3.31 38.21
N ALA A 225 -2.53 3.48 38.35
CA ALA A 225 -1.79 3.38 39.60
C ALA A 225 -0.38 3.94 39.38
N THR A 226 -0.23 5.25 39.63
CA THR A 226 1.04 5.89 40.03
C THR A 226 2.25 5.60 39.14
N ALA A 227 2.33 6.24 37.97
CA ALA A 227 3.61 6.39 37.25
C ALA A 227 3.70 7.80 36.65
N SER A 228 4.89 8.38 36.79
CA SER A 228 5.31 9.71 36.34
C SER A 228 5.00 9.99 34.86
N ASN A 229 4.70 11.26 34.55
CA ASN A 229 4.30 11.85 33.26
C ASN A 229 5.31 11.71 32.07
N ASP A 230 6.15 10.68 32.00
CA ASP A 230 7.28 10.62 31.05
C ASP A 230 7.32 9.37 30.13
N ASP A 231 6.28 8.53 30.11
CA ASP A 231 6.26 7.33 29.24
C ASP A 231 5.11 7.39 28.21
N LYS A 232 5.25 8.27 27.21
CA LYS A 232 4.52 8.12 25.95
C LYS A 232 5.18 6.98 25.19
N GLY A 233 4.59 5.79 25.19
CA GLY A 233 5.14 4.60 24.55
C GLY A 233 5.61 4.87 23.12
N GLN A 234 6.82 4.44 22.79
CA GLN A 234 7.38 4.61 21.44
C GLN A 234 6.64 3.71 20.44
N ILE A 235 6.36 4.23 19.25
CA ILE A 235 5.64 3.55 18.17
C ILE A 235 6.66 2.90 17.25
N PHE A 236 6.57 1.58 17.08
CA PHE A 236 7.36 0.84 16.10
C PHE A 236 6.59 0.72 14.78
N PRO A 237 7.15 1.13 13.62
CA PRO A 237 6.47 1.01 12.33
C PRO A 237 6.17 -0.45 11.96
N HIS A 238 4.95 -0.74 11.54
CA HIS A 238 4.57 -2.06 11.07
C HIS A 238 4.90 -2.25 9.57
N PRO A 239 5.37 -3.45 9.14
CA PRO A 239 5.80 -3.70 7.76
C PRO A 239 4.84 -3.29 6.65
N TRP A 240 3.53 -3.41 6.84
CA TRP A 240 2.51 -3.10 5.81
C TRP A 240 1.66 -1.87 6.08
N THR A 241 1.63 -1.41 7.32
CA THR A 241 0.74 -0.31 7.74
C THR A 241 1.51 0.92 8.22
N GLY A 242 2.84 0.80 8.32
CA GLY A 242 3.72 1.86 8.78
C GLY A 242 3.29 2.36 10.16
N VAL A 243 2.95 3.63 10.22
CA VAL A 243 2.57 4.33 11.46
C VAL A 243 1.12 4.80 11.46
N ALA A 244 0.33 4.42 10.44
CA ALA A 244 -1.04 4.89 10.25
C ALA A 244 -2.05 3.78 9.92
N PRO A 245 -2.09 2.67 10.68
CA PRO A 245 -3.07 1.60 10.46
C PRO A 245 -4.52 2.12 10.54
N ARG A 246 -4.78 3.12 11.39
CA ARG A 246 -6.12 3.70 11.51
C ARG A 246 -6.56 4.44 10.26
N VAL A 247 -5.68 5.24 9.66
CA VAL A 247 -5.94 5.94 8.39
C VAL A 247 -6.18 4.93 7.27
N GLN A 248 -5.39 3.86 7.21
CA GLN A 248 -5.57 2.81 6.22
C GLN A 248 -6.90 2.05 6.40
N LYS A 249 -7.35 1.84 7.64
CA LYS A 249 -8.69 1.28 7.91
C LYS A 249 -9.81 2.20 7.41
N LEU A 250 -9.70 3.50 7.67
CA LEU A 250 -10.64 4.50 7.14
C LEU A 250 -10.60 4.50 5.61
N PHE A 251 -9.41 4.46 5.00
CA PHE A 251 -9.25 4.40 3.55
C PHE A 251 -9.90 3.15 2.94
N ALA A 252 -9.82 2.00 3.63
CA ALA A 252 -10.53 0.79 3.25
C ALA A 252 -12.06 0.97 3.26
N GLN A 253 -12.59 1.63 4.31
CA GLN A 253 -14.02 1.96 4.41
C GLN A 253 -14.47 2.88 3.28
N VAL A 254 -13.63 3.87 2.91
CA VAL A 254 -13.86 4.74 1.76
C VAL A 254 -13.98 3.94 0.47
N GLY A 255 -13.02 3.06 0.17
CA GLY A 255 -13.06 2.22 -1.03
C GLY A 255 -14.36 1.41 -1.15
N ARG A 256 -14.74 0.70 -0.08
CA ARG A 256 -15.99 -0.09 -0.05
C ARG A 256 -17.23 0.76 -0.21
N LEU A 257 -17.26 1.91 0.45
CA LEU A 257 -18.39 2.82 0.35
C LEU A 257 -18.58 3.32 -1.08
N ILE A 258 -17.50 3.71 -1.74
CA ILE A 258 -17.54 4.18 -3.12
C ILE A 258 -18.11 3.07 -4.01
N ARG A 259 -17.63 1.84 -3.87
CA ARG A 259 -18.17 0.70 -4.63
C ARG A 259 -19.65 0.43 -4.35
N SER A 260 -20.07 0.50 -3.08
CA SER A 260 -21.48 0.37 -2.68
C SER A 260 -22.37 1.46 -3.30
N TYR A 261 -21.87 2.70 -3.31
CA TYR A 261 -22.54 3.84 -3.94
C TYR A 261 -22.75 3.62 -5.45
N TRP A 262 -21.72 3.19 -6.16
CA TRP A 262 -21.79 2.95 -7.60
C TRP A 262 -22.70 1.77 -7.99
N ARG A 263 -22.79 0.73 -7.14
CA ARG A 263 -23.74 -0.38 -7.35
C ARG A 263 -25.19 0.07 -7.22
N THR A 264 -25.47 0.90 -6.21
CA THR A 264 -26.83 1.20 -5.76
C THR A 264 -27.40 2.47 -6.40
N LYS A 265 -26.82 2.95 -7.53
CA LYS A 265 -27.23 4.18 -8.24
C LYS A 265 -28.75 4.40 -8.11
N ALA A 266 -29.14 5.32 -7.22
CA ALA A 266 -30.49 5.91 -7.06
C ALA A 266 -31.51 5.41 -5.99
N GLN A 267 -31.18 4.77 -4.85
CA GLN A 267 -32.22 4.57 -3.79
C GLN A 267 -31.96 5.07 -2.36
N ASP A 268 -30.77 4.99 -1.77
CA ASP A 268 -30.57 5.34 -0.34
C ASP A 268 -29.30 6.16 -0.06
N ALA A 269 -29.17 7.33 -0.68
CA ALA A 269 -28.05 8.25 -0.42
C ALA A 269 -28.00 8.75 1.04
N ALA A 270 -29.13 8.77 1.75
CA ALA A 270 -29.23 9.28 3.12
C ALA A 270 -28.51 8.38 4.14
N SER A 271 -28.69 7.06 4.06
CA SER A 271 -28.08 6.08 4.97
C SER A 271 -26.55 6.04 4.82
N SER A 272 -26.05 6.25 3.60
CA SER A 272 -24.61 6.34 3.31
C SER A 272 -23.96 7.60 3.88
N LEU A 273 -24.70 8.71 3.99
CA LEU A 273 -24.20 9.99 4.48
C LEU A 273 -23.99 10.03 6.01
N ASP A 274 -24.81 9.31 6.79
CA ASP A 274 -24.63 9.22 8.24
C ASP A 274 -23.39 8.39 8.61
N PHE A 275 -23.17 7.25 7.93
CA PHE A 275 -21.94 6.45 8.10
C PHE A 275 -20.68 7.23 7.73
N LEU A 276 -20.75 8.02 6.65
CA LEU A 276 -19.67 8.90 6.21
C LEU A 276 -19.25 9.95 7.24
N SER A 277 -20.17 10.40 8.10
CA SER A 277 -19.91 11.52 8.99
C SER A 277 -18.88 11.19 10.09
N LEU A 278 -18.93 9.99 10.67
CA LEU A 278 -18.04 9.57 11.75
C LEU A 278 -16.63 9.26 11.24
N ASP A 279 -16.52 8.45 10.19
CA ASP A 279 -15.23 8.04 9.62
C ASP A 279 -14.46 9.23 9.02
N LEU A 280 -15.18 10.22 8.49
CA LEU A 280 -14.57 11.41 7.88
C LEU A 280 -14.05 12.42 8.90
N GLU A 281 -14.76 12.65 10.01
CA GLU A 281 -14.27 13.52 11.08
C GLU A 281 -12.99 12.94 11.68
N GLU A 282 -12.91 11.63 11.82
CA GLU A 282 -11.68 10.97 12.26
C GLU A 282 -10.51 11.11 11.28
N LEU A 283 -10.78 10.98 9.98
CA LEU A 283 -9.76 11.21 8.94
C LEU A 283 -9.27 12.66 8.91
N LEU A 284 -10.15 13.62 9.21
CA LEU A 284 -9.80 15.03 9.35
C LEU A 284 -8.98 15.32 10.60
N SER A 285 -9.31 14.68 11.73
CA SER A 285 -8.64 14.89 13.01
C SER A 285 -7.35 14.10 13.16
N PHE A 286 -7.03 13.21 12.21
CA PHE A 286 -5.79 12.45 12.26
C PHE A 286 -4.57 13.37 12.20
N GLU A 287 -3.68 13.22 13.19
CA GLU A 287 -2.37 13.83 13.23
C GLU A 287 -1.31 12.72 13.14
N PRO A 288 -0.38 12.76 12.16
CA PRO A 288 0.73 11.82 12.12
C PRO A 288 1.56 11.89 13.42
N PRO A 289 2.11 10.76 13.89
CA PRO A 289 3.00 10.76 15.03
C PRO A 289 4.25 11.60 14.77
N SER A 290 4.83 12.17 15.83
CA SER A 290 6.06 12.95 15.71
C SER A 290 7.28 12.05 15.50
N VAL A 291 8.33 12.58 14.89
CA VAL A 291 9.59 11.83 14.67
C VAL A 291 10.15 11.27 15.98
N SER A 292 10.04 12.01 17.08
CA SER A 292 10.55 11.61 18.39
C SER A 292 9.77 10.45 19.03
N SER A 293 8.53 10.20 18.62
CA SER A 293 7.75 9.06 19.11
C SER A 293 7.97 7.78 18.32
N LEU A 294 8.69 7.84 17.18
CA LEU A 294 8.92 6.68 16.32
C LEU A 294 10.23 5.98 16.65
N VAL A 295 10.17 4.65 16.69
CA VAL A 295 11.36 3.79 16.76
C VAL A 295 11.89 3.57 15.35
N ASP A 296 13.19 3.81 15.17
CA ASP A 296 13.88 3.51 13.91
C ASP A 296 14.05 1.99 13.73
N ALA A 297 13.61 1.46 12.60
CA ALA A 297 13.75 0.05 12.25
C ALA A 297 15.20 -0.33 11.88
N GLY A 298 16.08 0.66 11.67
CA GLY A 298 17.48 0.48 11.32
C GLY A 298 17.73 0.25 9.83
N ASP A 299 16.75 0.56 8.98
CA ASP A 299 16.88 0.50 7.51
C ASP A 299 17.25 1.89 6.96
N GLU A 300 18.45 2.01 6.39
CA GLU A 300 18.94 3.25 5.81
C GLU A 300 18.05 3.76 4.65
N ASN A 301 17.32 2.87 3.97
CA ASN A 301 16.41 3.25 2.89
C ASN A 301 15.05 3.73 3.40
N THR A 302 14.73 3.51 4.67
CA THR A 302 13.46 3.91 5.27
C THR A 302 13.65 4.67 6.61
N PRO A 303 14.22 5.88 6.59
CA PRO A 303 14.19 6.77 7.75
C PRO A 303 12.76 7.03 8.23
N VAL A 304 12.60 7.19 9.55
CA VAL A 304 11.29 7.33 10.21
C VAL A 304 10.39 8.43 9.61
N GLN A 305 10.99 9.51 9.10
CA GLN A 305 10.28 10.62 8.46
C GLN A 305 9.48 10.19 7.22
N GLN A 306 9.90 9.14 6.52
CA GLN A 306 9.20 8.63 5.34
C GLN A 306 7.82 8.05 5.71
N TYR A 307 7.68 7.42 6.89
CA TYR A 307 6.38 6.93 7.35
C TYR A 307 5.39 8.06 7.63
N ILE A 308 5.87 9.22 8.07
CA ILE A 308 5.04 10.41 8.31
C ILE A 308 4.50 10.95 6.99
N TYR A 309 5.35 11.06 5.95
CA TYR A 309 4.91 11.47 4.62
C TYR A 309 3.91 10.49 4.02
N LEU A 310 4.15 9.19 4.18
CA LEU A 310 3.24 8.16 3.69
C LEU A 310 1.89 8.18 4.43
N ALA A 311 1.91 8.32 5.77
CA ALA A 311 0.70 8.43 6.59
C ALA A 311 -0.17 9.61 6.14
N GLU A 312 0.45 10.77 5.92
CA GLU A 312 -0.24 11.95 5.43
C GLU A 312 -0.76 11.75 3.99
N ALA A 313 0.01 11.08 3.13
CA ALA A 313 -0.43 10.78 1.76
C ALA A 313 -1.68 9.86 1.74
N TYR A 314 -1.74 8.84 2.62
CA TYR A 314 -2.93 8.02 2.80
C TYR A 314 -4.14 8.84 3.28
N ARG A 315 -3.92 9.76 4.21
CA ARG A 315 -4.97 10.66 4.72
C ARG A 315 -5.52 11.54 3.61
N CYS A 316 -4.64 12.18 2.85
CA CYS A 316 -5.02 13.02 1.71
C CYS A 316 -5.74 12.21 0.63
N ALA A 317 -5.29 11.00 0.31
CA ALA A 317 -5.96 10.12 -0.65
C ALA A 317 -7.37 9.74 -0.18
N GLY A 318 -7.57 9.37 1.09
CA GLY A 318 -8.90 9.08 1.61
C GLY A 318 -9.84 10.29 1.53
N LEU A 319 -9.34 11.49 1.84
CA LEU A 319 -10.12 12.73 1.70
C LEU A 319 -10.46 13.03 0.23
N LEU A 320 -9.50 12.84 -0.67
CA LEU A 320 -9.66 13.06 -2.11
C LEU A 320 -10.78 12.18 -2.67
N GLU A 321 -10.75 10.89 -2.37
CA GLU A 321 -11.72 9.90 -2.82
C GLU A 321 -13.15 10.20 -2.29
N ILE A 322 -13.27 10.53 -1.00
CA ILE A 322 -14.57 10.93 -0.42
C ILE A 322 -15.09 12.21 -1.08
N TYR A 323 -14.25 13.25 -1.20
CA TYR A 323 -14.69 14.54 -1.73
C TYR A 323 -15.08 14.47 -3.21
N ARG A 324 -14.44 13.58 -3.98
CA ARG A 324 -14.78 13.33 -5.38
C ARG A 324 -16.18 12.71 -5.52
N ILE A 325 -16.48 11.68 -4.73
CA ILE A 325 -17.75 10.94 -4.82
C ILE A 325 -18.90 11.64 -4.09
N PHE A 326 -18.62 12.36 -3.03
CA PHE A 326 -19.61 13.09 -2.22
C PHE A 326 -19.30 14.60 -2.16
N PRO A 327 -19.48 15.35 -3.26
CA PRO A 327 -19.15 16.78 -3.32
C PRO A 327 -19.87 17.64 -2.27
N SER A 328 -21.04 17.22 -1.81
CA SER A 328 -21.80 17.89 -0.73
C SER A 328 -21.01 18.03 0.57
N ILE A 329 -20.11 17.08 0.84
CA ILE A 329 -19.20 17.11 1.98
C ILE A 329 -18.15 18.21 1.79
N LEU A 330 -17.58 18.29 0.58
CA LEU A 330 -16.59 19.31 0.25
C LEU A 330 -17.22 20.72 0.28
N PHE A 331 -18.40 20.90 -0.30
CA PHE A 331 -19.11 22.20 -0.32
C PHE A 331 -19.40 22.76 1.07
N LYS A 332 -19.66 21.92 2.07
CA LYS A 332 -19.84 22.35 3.47
C LYS A 332 -18.56 22.91 4.10
N ARG A 333 -17.40 22.56 3.55
CA ARG A 333 -16.06 22.81 4.15
C ARG A 333 -15.22 23.82 3.37
N VAL A 334 -15.46 23.93 2.07
CA VAL A 334 -14.87 24.92 1.16
C VAL A 334 -15.99 25.88 0.79
N PRO A 335 -16.27 26.92 1.62
CA PRO A 335 -17.30 27.90 1.30
C PRO A 335 -16.85 28.69 0.08
N PHE A 336 -17.38 28.33 -1.08
CA PHE A 336 -17.20 29.12 -2.29
C PHE A 336 -18.06 30.38 -2.17
N THR A 337 -17.45 31.50 -1.80
CA THR A 337 -18.11 32.81 -1.87
C THR A 337 -18.12 33.26 -3.32
N ASP A 338 -19.17 32.88 -4.06
CA ASP A 338 -19.67 33.77 -5.10
C ASP A 338 -20.04 35.10 -4.42
N ASN A 339 -19.63 36.21 -5.02
CA ASN A 339 -19.59 37.55 -4.44
C ASN A 339 -20.98 38.18 -4.14
N THR A 340 -21.88 37.47 -3.48
CA THR A 340 -23.21 37.96 -3.07
C THR A 340 -23.59 37.42 -1.70
N PHE A 341 -23.46 38.30 -0.70
CA PHE A 341 -23.91 38.17 0.70
C PHE A 341 -23.20 37.12 1.56
N ALA A 342 -22.14 37.58 2.24
CA ALA A 342 -21.53 36.90 3.38
C ALA A 342 -22.58 36.66 4.48
N SER A 343 -23.09 35.43 4.56
CA SER A 343 -23.83 34.95 5.72
C SER A 343 -22.84 34.27 6.66
N SER A 344 -22.75 34.79 7.87
CA SER A 344 -21.93 34.27 8.96
C SER A 344 -22.46 32.90 9.43
N ALA A 345 -22.04 31.83 8.76
CA ALA A 345 -22.15 30.47 9.27
C ALA A 345 -20.76 30.02 9.71
N SER A 346 -20.67 29.54 10.95
CA SER A 346 -19.46 29.02 11.60
C SER A 346 -18.73 28.04 10.67
N SER A 347 -17.53 28.42 10.25
CA SER A 347 -16.65 27.61 9.41
C SER A 347 -16.19 26.37 10.17
N ASN A 348 -16.68 25.19 9.79
CA ASN A 348 -15.96 23.94 10.05
C ASN A 348 -14.72 23.95 9.14
N GLN A 349 -13.66 24.59 9.62
CA GLN A 349 -12.41 24.73 8.89
C GLN A 349 -11.85 23.32 8.63
N ILE A 350 -11.53 23.02 7.37
CA ILE A 350 -10.61 21.93 7.05
C ILE A 350 -9.38 22.15 7.93
N SER A 351 -8.96 21.10 8.64
CA SER A 351 -7.89 21.15 9.65
C SER A 351 -6.73 22.04 9.17
N PRO A 352 -6.15 22.90 10.03
CA PRO A 352 -5.16 23.92 9.67
C PRO A 352 -3.83 23.36 9.09
N PHE A 353 -3.76 22.04 8.87
CA PHE A 353 -2.58 21.29 8.50
C PHE A 353 -2.47 20.96 7.00
N ILE A 354 -3.54 21.09 6.21
CA ILE A 354 -3.44 20.93 4.75
C ILE A 354 -3.08 22.29 4.13
N PRO A 355 -1.90 22.45 3.49
CA PRO A 355 -1.44 23.74 2.96
C PRO A 355 -2.13 24.09 1.63
N ILE A 356 -3.47 24.06 1.59
CA ILE A 356 -4.27 24.28 0.39
C ILE A 356 -5.30 25.37 0.68
N SER A 357 -5.44 26.32 -0.25
CA SER A 357 -6.44 27.38 -0.12
C SER A 357 -7.87 26.83 -0.19
N ILE A 358 -8.72 27.24 0.75
CA ILE A 358 -10.15 26.87 0.83
C ILE A 358 -11.06 27.87 0.09
N SER A 359 -10.51 28.90 -0.55
CA SER A 359 -11.29 29.90 -1.31
C SER A 359 -11.46 29.54 -2.79
N GLN A 360 -10.85 28.44 -3.24
CA GLN A 360 -10.88 28.01 -4.63
C GLN A 360 -12.15 27.20 -4.94
N PRO A 361 -12.57 27.11 -6.21
CA PRO A 361 -13.71 26.28 -6.56
C PRO A 361 -13.43 24.80 -6.23
N PRO A 362 -14.45 24.00 -5.91
CA PRO A 362 -14.28 22.63 -5.43
C PRO A 362 -13.51 21.69 -6.38
N SER A 363 -13.67 21.86 -7.71
CA SER A 363 -12.86 21.14 -8.71
C SER A 363 -11.37 21.47 -8.59
N ASP A 364 -11.05 22.73 -8.31
CA ASP A 364 -9.68 23.19 -8.17
C ASP A 364 -9.06 22.72 -6.84
N PHE A 365 -9.89 22.61 -5.81
CA PHE A 365 -9.48 22.05 -4.52
C PHE A 365 -9.05 20.59 -4.65
N LEU A 366 -9.82 19.76 -5.37
CA LEU A 366 -9.47 18.35 -5.59
C LEU A 366 -8.12 18.20 -6.30
N ILE A 367 -7.91 18.95 -7.38
CA ILE A 367 -6.62 18.96 -8.09
C ILE A 367 -5.50 19.44 -7.16
N SER A 368 -5.72 20.48 -6.34
CA SER A 368 -4.71 20.94 -5.37
C SER A 368 -4.38 19.88 -4.32
N LEU A 369 -5.38 19.12 -3.85
CA LEU A 369 -5.21 18.03 -2.90
C LEU A 369 -4.46 16.85 -3.53
N ALA A 370 -4.77 16.52 -4.78
CA ALA A 370 -4.02 15.56 -5.57
C ALA A 370 -2.56 15.98 -5.72
N MET A 371 -2.29 17.23 -6.15
CA MET A 371 -0.94 17.78 -6.28
C MET A 371 -0.18 17.76 -4.95
N HIS A 372 -0.83 18.10 -3.84
CA HIS A 372 -0.23 18.00 -2.51
C HIS A 372 0.14 16.55 -2.17
N THR A 373 -0.76 15.60 -2.42
CA THR A 373 -0.51 14.16 -2.22
C THR A 373 0.68 13.68 -3.07
N ILE A 374 0.75 14.10 -4.33
CA ILE A 374 1.91 13.81 -5.20
C ILE A 374 3.20 14.42 -4.63
N SER A 375 3.18 15.65 -4.13
CA SER A 375 4.35 16.29 -3.50
C SER A 375 4.85 15.55 -2.24
N LEU A 376 3.95 14.84 -1.53
CA LEU A 376 4.35 14.00 -0.39
C LEU A 376 5.05 12.73 -0.87
N LEU A 377 4.52 12.11 -1.94
CA LEU A 377 5.12 10.92 -2.57
C LEU A 377 6.45 11.23 -3.29
N GLU A 378 6.64 12.46 -3.77
CA GLU A 378 7.90 12.95 -4.34
C GLU A 378 9.03 13.00 -3.30
N LYS A 379 8.71 13.26 -2.03
CA LYS A 379 9.69 13.23 -0.92
C LYS A 379 10.18 11.83 -0.59
N LEU A 380 9.49 10.79 -1.08
CA LEU A 380 9.88 9.40 -0.92
C LEU A 380 10.75 8.98 -2.12
N PRO A 381 12.02 8.57 -1.92
CA PRO A 381 12.85 8.04 -3.00
C PRO A 381 12.23 6.77 -3.63
N SER A 382 12.51 6.50 -4.90
CA SER A 382 12.07 5.25 -5.56
C SER A 382 12.70 3.99 -4.97
N THR A 383 13.82 4.14 -4.26
CA THR A 383 14.48 3.07 -3.48
C THR A 383 13.97 2.93 -2.05
N SER A 384 13.04 3.79 -1.60
CA SER A 384 12.45 3.72 -0.26
C SER A 384 11.88 2.32 0.00
N GLY A 385 12.08 1.76 1.20
CA GLY A 385 11.44 0.50 1.58
C GLY A 385 9.92 0.61 1.58
N THR A 386 9.36 1.81 1.83
CA THR A 386 7.90 2.04 1.80
C THR A 386 7.25 1.88 0.42
N ARG A 387 8.02 1.66 -0.65
CA ARG A 387 7.53 1.61 -2.04
C ARG A 387 6.42 0.61 -2.29
N CYS A 388 6.35 -0.52 -1.58
CA CYS A 388 5.23 -1.46 -1.70
C CYS A 388 3.89 -0.86 -1.22
N LEU A 389 3.93 0.15 -0.35
CA LEU A 389 2.73 0.78 0.23
C LEU A 389 2.23 1.97 -0.61
N GLN A 390 2.99 2.44 -1.59
CA GLN A 390 2.68 3.64 -2.36
C GLN A 390 1.68 3.46 -3.52
N PRO A 391 1.56 2.30 -4.23
CA PRO A 391 0.83 2.23 -5.50
C PRO A 391 -0.63 2.67 -5.43
N ILE A 392 -1.40 2.20 -4.44
CA ILE A 392 -2.82 2.57 -4.31
C ILE A 392 -3.02 4.07 -4.06
N VAL A 393 -2.15 4.69 -3.25
CA VAL A 393 -2.20 6.13 -2.96
C VAL A 393 -1.82 6.93 -4.21
N LEU A 394 -0.85 6.44 -4.98
CA LEU A 394 -0.43 7.05 -6.24
C LEU A 394 -1.56 7.00 -7.28
N ILE A 395 -2.28 5.87 -7.40
CA ILE A 395 -3.44 5.75 -8.31
C ILE A 395 -4.53 6.74 -7.91
N ALA A 396 -4.91 6.76 -6.63
CA ALA A 396 -5.94 7.66 -6.10
C ALA A 396 -5.64 9.14 -6.40
N ALA A 397 -4.44 9.59 -6.04
CA ALA A 397 -4.01 10.97 -6.29
C ALA A 397 -3.85 11.28 -7.79
N ALA A 398 -3.24 10.38 -8.55
CA ALA A 398 -3.00 10.58 -9.98
C ALA A 398 -4.30 10.72 -10.77
N SER A 399 -5.35 10.00 -10.38
CA SER A 399 -6.63 9.97 -11.11
C SER A 399 -7.33 11.33 -11.18
N GLU A 400 -7.02 12.25 -10.25
CA GLU A 400 -7.56 13.61 -10.22
C GLU A 400 -6.71 14.64 -10.99
N LEU A 401 -5.51 14.26 -11.46
CA LEU A 401 -4.66 15.13 -12.28
C LEU A 401 -5.23 15.23 -13.70
N ARG A 402 -6.14 16.18 -13.94
CA ARG A 402 -6.80 16.39 -15.25
C ARG A 402 -6.59 17.81 -15.78
N PHE A 403 -6.48 17.93 -17.09
CA PHE A 403 -6.45 19.24 -17.73
C PHE A 403 -7.86 19.82 -17.80
N SER A 404 -7.99 21.14 -17.65
CA SER A 404 -9.26 21.81 -17.92
C SER A 404 -9.60 21.64 -19.40
N PRO A 405 -10.84 21.27 -19.75
CA PRO A 405 -11.22 21.22 -21.15
C PRO A 405 -10.99 22.61 -21.77
N PRO A 406 -10.49 22.69 -23.02
CA PRO A 406 -10.28 23.98 -23.67
C PRO A 406 -11.59 24.75 -23.63
N SER A 407 -11.54 25.96 -23.06
CA SER A 407 -12.67 26.87 -23.12
C SER A 407 -12.92 27.17 -24.59
N ILE A 408 -13.90 26.49 -25.19
CA ILE A 408 -14.49 26.95 -26.44
C ILE A 408 -15.20 28.24 -26.07
N SER A 409 -14.48 29.35 -26.13
CA SER A 409 -15.05 30.67 -26.01
C SER A 409 -16.07 30.79 -27.14
N ILE A 410 -17.35 30.66 -26.81
CA ILE A 410 -18.49 30.87 -27.73
C ILE A 410 -18.50 32.32 -28.28
N SER A 411 -17.56 33.17 -27.87
CA SER A 411 -17.48 34.57 -28.26
C SER A 411 -17.01 34.85 -29.69
N ASP A 412 -16.65 33.86 -30.52
CA ASP A 412 -16.40 34.18 -31.94
C ASP A 412 -16.62 32.99 -32.92
N PRO A 413 -17.75 32.95 -33.66
CA PRO A 413 -18.04 31.94 -34.69
C PRO A 413 -17.02 31.90 -35.83
N LEU A 414 -16.16 32.91 -35.95
CA LEU A 414 -15.13 33.02 -36.99
C LEU A 414 -13.78 32.38 -36.59
N SER A 415 -13.58 32.07 -35.30
CA SER A 415 -12.33 31.46 -34.80
C SER A 415 -12.13 30.00 -35.24
N ALA A 416 -13.22 29.29 -35.56
CA ALA A 416 -13.21 27.89 -35.99
C ALA A 416 -12.56 27.65 -37.37
N PHE A 417 -12.27 28.72 -38.13
CA PHE A 417 -11.70 28.64 -39.48
C PHE A 417 -10.22 29.06 -39.58
N MET A 418 -9.57 29.42 -38.46
CA MET A 418 -8.15 29.77 -38.46
C MET A 418 -7.30 28.54 -38.07
N PRO A 419 -6.24 28.19 -38.82
CA PRO A 419 -5.30 27.16 -38.38
C PRO A 419 -4.64 27.67 -37.09
N ALA A 420 -4.66 26.86 -36.03
CA ALA A 420 -3.95 27.18 -34.80
C ALA A 420 -2.45 27.39 -35.13
N THR A 421 -1.99 28.64 -35.09
CA THR A 421 -0.57 28.94 -35.20
C THR A 421 0.12 28.46 -33.92
N SER A 422 1.32 27.89 -34.04
CA SER A 422 2.12 27.40 -32.91
C SER A 422 2.37 28.43 -31.79
N SER A 423 2.16 29.72 -32.08
CA SER A 423 2.17 30.83 -31.11
C SER A 423 0.95 30.94 -30.19
N SER A 424 -0.22 30.37 -30.53
CA SER A 424 -1.42 30.46 -29.68
C SER A 424 -1.43 29.44 -28.54
N ILE A 425 -0.73 28.31 -28.72
CA ILE A 425 -0.60 27.23 -27.73
C ILE A 425 0.17 27.72 -26.50
N PHE A 426 1.25 28.49 -26.70
CA PHE A 426 2.07 29.03 -25.60
C PHE A 426 1.40 30.19 -24.85
N ASN A 427 0.47 30.91 -25.47
CA ASN A 427 -0.27 32.00 -24.82
C ASN A 427 -1.42 31.50 -23.93
N SER A 428 -1.78 30.22 -24.02
CA SER A 428 -2.89 29.59 -23.28
C SER A 428 -2.43 28.69 -22.13
N LEU A 429 -1.13 28.41 -22.02
CA LEU A 429 -0.60 27.49 -21.01
C LEU A 429 -0.49 28.18 -19.64
N THR A 430 -1.29 27.74 -18.69
CA THR A 430 -1.27 28.22 -17.30
C THR A 430 -0.18 27.52 -16.50
N ASN A 431 0.35 28.17 -15.45
CA ASN A 431 1.28 27.52 -14.51
C ASN A 431 0.69 26.22 -13.93
N ARG A 432 -0.63 26.21 -13.71
CA ARG A 432 -1.37 25.04 -13.22
C ARG A 432 -1.29 23.84 -14.18
N GLU A 433 -1.41 24.07 -15.48
CA GLU A 433 -1.28 23.01 -16.48
C GLU A 433 0.17 22.49 -16.54
N VAL A 434 1.17 23.35 -16.37
CA VAL A 434 2.57 22.92 -16.26
C VAL A 434 2.78 22.05 -15.02
N ASP A 435 2.22 22.45 -13.88
CA ASP A 435 2.30 21.70 -12.62
C ASP A 435 1.62 20.32 -12.76
N ILE A 436 0.43 20.26 -13.35
CA ILE A 436 -0.28 19.00 -13.64
C ILE A 436 0.56 18.11 -14.56
N ALA A 437 1.13 18.66 -15.64
CA ALA A 437 1.99 17.91 -16.55
C ALA A 437 3.23 17.36 -15.84
N SER A 438 3.84 18.15 -14.96
CA SER A 438 4.98 17.72 -14.13
C SER A 438 4.59 16.58 -13.19
N ALA A 439 3.46 16.70 -12.49
CA ALA A 439 2.96 15.65 -11.60
C ALA A 439 2.62 14.35 -12.36
N ARG A 440 1.96 14.44 -13.52
CA ARG A 440 1.70 13.26 -14.38
C ARG A 440 2.99 12.59 -14.84
N ARG A 441 4.02 13.38 -15.17
CA ARG A 441 5.35 12.86 -15.53
C ARG A 441 6.00 12.14 -14.35
N PHE A 442 5.92 12.71 -13.15
CA PHE A 442 6.40 12.07 -11.92
C PHE A 442 5.70 10.73 -11.70
N VAL A 443 4.36 10.69 -11.74
CA VAL A 443 3.56 9.47 -11.54
C VAL A 443 3.97 8.39 -12.54
N THR A 444 4.06 8.74 -13.82
CA THR A 444 4.46 7.79 -14.88
C THR A 444 5.87 7.23 -14.63
N THR A 445 6.82 8.11 -14.30
CA THR A 445 8.20 7.71 -14.02
C THR A 445 8.26 6.80 -12.80
N ARG A 446 7.54 7.15 -11.72
CA ARG A 446 7.49 6.37 -10.47
C ARG A 446 6.91 4.97 -10.69
N LEU A 447 5.83 4.84 -11.47
CA LEU A 447 5.25 3.52 -11.80
C LEU A 447 6.21 2.68 -12.64
N GLN A 448 6.98 3.29 -13.55
CA GLN A 448 7.99 2.58 -14.34
C GLN A 448 9.17 2.11 -13.47
N GLU A 449 9.63 2.94 -12.52
CA GLU A 449 10.63 2.53 -11.52
C GLU A 449 10.10 1.36 -10.67
N PHE A 450 8.83 1.41 -10.26
CA PHE A 450 8.18 0.32 -9.52
C PHE A 450 8.08 -0.97 -10.33
N GLN A 451 7.89 -0.94 -11.65
CA GLN A 451 7.92 -2.17 -12.46
C GLN A 451 9.27 -2.89 -12.41
N LEU A 452 10.36 -2.16 -12.15
CA LEU A 452 11.71 -2.72 -12.02
C LEU A 452 12.00 -3.22 -10.61
N SER A 453 11.45 -2.58 -9.58
CA SER A 453 11.75 -2.90 -8.17
C SER A 453 10.66 -3.70 -7.44
N LEU A 454 9.44 -3.75 -7.98
CA LEU A 454 8.28 -4.47 -7.45
C LEU A 454 7.80 -5.52 -8.46
N PRO A 455 6.89 -6.42 -8.08
CA PRO A 455 6.28 -7.36 -9.02
C PRO A 455 5.59 -6.61 -10.18
N ALA A 456 6.12 -6.74 -11.39
CA ALA A 456 5.75 -5.87 -12.51
C ALA A 456 4.28 -5.98 -12.92
N LYS A 457 3.68 -7.17 -12.87
CA LYS A 457 2.32 -7.41 -13.39
C LYS A 457 1.24 -6.49 -12.80
N PRO A 458 1.07 -6.36 -11.47
CA PRO A 458 0.11 -5.42 -10.90
C PRO A 458 0.47 -3.95 -11.17
N ILE A 459 1.76 -3.60 -11.17
CA ILE A 459 2.20 -2.21 -11.42
C ILE A 459 1.95 -1.78 -12.88
N VAL A 460 2.10 -2.70 -13.85
CA VAL A 460 1.71 -2.45 -15.25
C VAL A 460 0.22 -2.13 -15.34
N LYS A 461 -0.63 -2.84 -14.58
CA LYS A 461 -2.07 -2.52 -14.52
C LYS A 461 -2.35 -1.15 -13.90
N ALA A 462 -1.59 -0.77 -12.87
CA ALA A 462 -1.69 0.57 -12.28
C ALA A 462 -1.35 1.67 -13.31
N GLU A 463 -0.26 1.51 -14.08
CA GLU A 463 0.14 2.48 -15.11
C GLU A 463 -0.89 2.57 -16.24
N MET A 464 -1.40 1.44 -16.72
CA MET A 464 -2.48 1.40 -17.72
C MET A 464 -3.72 2.13 -17.22
N LEU A 465 -4.13 1.87 -15.98
CA LEU A 465 -5.32 2.44 -15.37
C LEU A 465 -5.24 3.96 -15.24
N VAL A 466 -4.12 4.47 -14.73
CA VAL A 466 -3.92 5.92 -14.56
C VAL A 466 -3.92 6.63 -15.92
N LYS A 467 -3.24 6.07 -16.93
CA LYS A 467 -3.18 6.65 -18.28
C LYS A 467 -4.55 6.68 -18.96
N GLU A 468 -5.31 5.59 -18.87
CA GLU A 468 -6.67 5.52 -19.42
C GLU A 468 -7.60 6.52 -18.71
N THR A 469 -7.49 6.65 -17.39
CA THR A 469 -8.25 7.63 -16.61
C THR A 469 -7.95 9.06 -17.07
N TRP A 470 -6.68 9.39 -17.30
CA TRP A 470 -6.28 10.68 -17.85
C TRP A 470 -6.80 10.92 -19.26
N GLU A 471 -6.70 9.94 -20.16
CA GLU A 471 -7.17 10.05 -21.53
C GLU A 471 -8.66 10.38 -21.58
N ARG A 472 -9.48 9.69 -20.79
CA ARG A 472 -10.91 9.96 -20.70
C ARG A 472 -11.23 11.30 -20.05
N ALA A 473 -10.54 11.64 -18.96
CA ALA A 473 -10.75 12.90 -18.26
C ALA A 473 -10.40 14.11 -19.16
N ASP A 474 -9.32 14.03 -19.93
CA ASP A 474 -8.88 15.10 -20.84
C ASP A 474 -9.82 15.27 -22.05
N LEU A 475 -10.56 14.23 -22.42
CA LEU A 475 -11.67 14.31 -23.38
C LEU A 475 -12.95 14.94 -22.78
N GLY A 476 -12.92 15.35 -21.51
CA GLY A 476 -14.03 15.95 -20.79
C GLY A 476 -15.03 14.93 -20.22
N GLN A 477 -14.66 13.65 -20.15
CA GLN A 477 -15.51 12.64 -19.52
C GLN A 477 -15.39 12.72 -18.00
N GLU A 478 -16.52 12.75 -17.29
CA GLU A 478 -16.57 12.56 -15.85
C GLU A 478 -16.37 11.07 -15.56
N VAL A 479 -15.11 10.69 -15.32
CA VAL A 479 -14.73 9.31 -14.97
C VAL A 479 -14.19 9.22 -13.56
N PHE A 480 -14.35 8.04 -12.98
CA PHE A 480 -13.74 7.65 -11.74
C PHE A 480 -12.91 6.39 -11.95
N TRP A 481 -11.69 6.33 -11.41
CA TRP A 481 -10.72 5.30 -11.78
C TRP A 481 -11.20 3.88 -11.47
N MET A 482 -12.00 3.66 -10.42
CA MET A 482 -12.56 2.35 -10.13
C MET A 482 -13.55 1.89 -11.22
N GLU A 483 -14.30 2.80 -11.83
CA GLU A 483 -15.18 2.47 -12.97
C GLU A 483 -14.35 2.09 -14.20
N VAL A 484 -13.30 2.87 -14.50
CA VAL A 484 -12.36 2.57 -15.60
C VAL A 484 -11.71 1.20 -15.40
N MET A 485 -11.28 0.89 -14.16
CA MET A 485 -10.71 -0.41 -13.81
C MET A 485 -11.69 -1.56 -14.06
N ASP A 486 -12.95 -1.40 -13.67
CA ASP A 486 -14.00 -2.41 -13.82
C ASP A 486 -14.37 -2.61 -15.30
N GLU A 487 -14.55 -1.52 -16.06
CA GLU A 487 -14.85 -1.56 -17.50
C GLU A 487 -13.75 -2.20 -18.33
N MET A 488 -12.49 -1.89 -18.02
CA MET A 488 -11.33 -2.42 -18.75
C MET A 488 -10.92 -3.82 -18.28
N GLY A 489 -11.54 -4.35 -17.22
CA GLY A 489 -11.21 -5.65 -16.65
C GLY A 489 -9.77 -5.70 -16.10
N TRP A 490 -9.30 -4.60 -15.52
CA TRP A 490 -7.92 -4.44 -15.00
C TRP A 490 -7.81 -4.58 -13.48
N LYS A 491 -8.86 -5.07 -12.83
CA LYS A 491 -8.86 -5.43 -11.40
C LYS A 491 -7.62 -6.24 -11.03
N THR A 492 -6.87 -5.74 -10.06
CA THR A 492 -5.71 -6.41 -9.44
C THR A 492 -5.42 -5.78 -8.08
N ILE A 493 -4.61 -6.44 -7.25
CA ILE A 493 -4.18 -5.92 -5.94
C ILE A 493 -3.01 -4.94 -6.14
N PHE A 494 -3.19 -3.69 -5.74
CA PHE A 494 -2.21 -2.60 -5.92
C PHE A 494 -1.40 -2.33 -4.63
N GLY A 495 -0.57 -3.29 -4.22
CA GLY A 495 0.30 -3.18 -3.05
C GLY A 495 1.22 -4.39 -2.87
#